data_AF-A0A2G9UI30-F1
#
_entry.id   AF-A0A2G9UI30-F1
#
_cell.length_a   1.000
_cell.length_b   1.000
_cell.length_c   1.000
_cell.angle_alpha   90.00
_cell.angle_beta   90.00
_cell.angle_gamma   90.00
#
_symmetry.space_group_name_H-M   'P 1'
#
loop_
_entity.id
_entity.type
_entity.pdbx_description
1 polymer ?
#
loop_
_entity_poly.entity_id
_entity_poly.type
_entity_poly.pdbx_seq_one_letter_code
_entity_poly.pdbx_strand_id
1 'polypeptide(L)'
;MENIPKKHRMWINMAITWSPNMLPFAAMAWLTGEWRSLALVNAIVCIPGLVFCFLCIHESPRWLIQRGKVVQAQEIMRREFGISKEGLIHENLHDVVRGEYELMLRADSQKRRYSFYHLFCSPKLATTTIVLAFS
;
A
#
# COMPACT_ATOMS: atom_id res chain seq x y z
N MET A 1 0.56 1.20 0.76
CA MET A 1 -0.30 1.13 1.96
C MET A 1 -1.76 1.40 1.58
N GLU A 2 -2.44 0.37 1.11
CA GLU A 2 -3.81 0.49 0.60
C GLU A 2 -4.87 0.35 1.69
N ASN A 3 -4.47 -0.11 2.88
CA ASN A 3 -5.32 -0.37 4.04
C ASN A 3 -5.65 0.88 4.89
N ILE A 4 -5.07 2.04 4.57
CA ILE A 4 -5.21 3.27 5.37
C ILE A 4 -6.28 4.20 4.76
N PRO A 5 -7.12 4.89 5.54
CA PRO A 5 -8.07 5.88 5.03
C PRO A 5 -7.38 7.02 4.27
N LYS A 6 -7.96 7.44 3.13
CA LYS A 6 -7.36 8.38 2.15
C LYS A 6 -6.79 9.67 2.76
N LYS A 7 -7.41 10.17 3.84
CA LYS A 7 -7.06 11.43 4.53
C LYS A 7 -5.70 11.37 5.26
N HIS A 8 -5.26 10.19 5.70
CA HIS A 8 -4.05 10.05 6.50
C HIS A 8 -2.90 9.36 5.76
N ARG A 9 -3.12 8.88 4.53
CA ARG A 9 -2.12 8.11 3.77
C ARG A 9 -0.81 8.86 3.57
N MET A 10 -0.89 10.12 3.16
CA MET A 10 0.30 10.86 2.74
C MET A 10 1.14 11.29 3.95
N TRP A 11 0.50 11.78 5.02
CA TRP A 11 1.22 12.14 6.25
C TRP A 11 1.81 10.91 6.96
N ILE A 12 1.08 9.80 7.05
CA ILE A 12 1.59 8.56 7.66
C ILE A 12 2.80 8.03 6.87
N ASN A 13 2.72 8.00 5.54
CA ASN A 13 3.85 7.55 4.72
C ASN A 13 5.07 8.48 4.83
N MET A 14 4.85 9.79 4.86
CA MET A 14 5.94 10.76 5.02
C MET A 14 6.57 10.72 6.42
N ALA A 15 5.75 10.57 7.46
CA ALA A 15 6.22 10.43 8.84
C ALA A 15 6.97 9.12 9.06
N ILE A 16 6.55 8.02 8.45
CA ILE A 16 7.21 6.72 8.63
C ILE A 16 8.49 6.61 7.81
N THR A 17 8.54 7.13 6.58
CA THR A 17 9.61 6.78 5.64
C THR A 17 10.80 7.73 5.65
N TRP A 18 10.60 9.04 5.81
CA TRP A 18 11.65 9.99 5.42
C TRP A 18 12.40 10.67 6.57
N SER A 19 11.71 11.33 7.51
CA SER A 19 12.41 12.19 8.48
C SER A 19 12.86 11.52 9.79
N PRO A 20 12.04 10.67 10.45
CA PRO A 20 12.42 10.13 11.76
C PRO A 20 13.48 9.03 11.71
N ASN A 21 13.58 8.28 10.61
CA ASN A 21 14.51 7.13 10.51
C ASN A 21 15.97 7.55 10.29
N MET A 22 16.20 8.75 9.75
CA MET A 22 17.54 9.26 9.47
C MET A 22 18.34 9.50 10.76
N LEU A 23 17.68 9.99 11.82
CA LEU A 23 18.30 10.27 13.12
C LEU A 23 18.87 9.03 13.82
N PRO A 24 18.10 7.94 14.04
CA PRO A 24 18.63 6.71 14.61
C PRO A 24 19.65 6.04 13.68
N PHE A 25 19.48 6.13 12.36
CA PHE A 25 20.47 5.60 11.41
C PHE A 25 21.83 6.31 11.52
N ALA A 26 21.83 7.64 11.60
CA ALA A 26 23.04 8.42 11.83
C ALA A 26 23.69 8.12 13.19
N ALA A 27 22.89 7.95 14.25
CA ALA A 27 23.40 7.56 15.57
C ALA A 27 24.04 6.15 15.54
N MET A 28 23.43 5.20 14.85
CA MET A 28 24.00 3.86 14.65
C MET A 28 25.31 3.90 13.86
N ALA A 29 25.41 4.76 12.84
CA ALA A 29 26.64 4.98 12.07
C ALA A 29 27.77 5.55 12.92
N TRP A 30 27.46 6.53 13.78
CA TRP A 30 28.45 7.11 14.68
C TRP A 30 28.95 6.11 15.73
N LEU A 31 28.05 5.27 16.28
CA LEU A 31 28.40 4.27 17.29
C LEU A 31 29.23 3.10 16.76
N THR A 32 29.00 2.68 15.52
CA THR A 32 29.61 1.45 14.99
C THR A 32 30.97 1.69 14.34
N GLY A 33 31.23 2.87 13.77
CA GLY A 33 32.52 3.25 13.16
C GLY A 33 32.92 2.44 11.92
N GLU A 34 32.42 1.21 11.76
CA GLU A 34 32.64 0.30 10.65
C GLU A 34 31.35 -0.02 9.89
N TRP A 35 31.41 0.02 8.56
CA TRP A 35 30.27 -0.21 7.68
C TRP A 35 29.69 -1.63 7.75
N ARG A 36 30.51 -2.64 8.06
CA ARG A 36 30.09 -4.04 8.19
C ARG A 36 29.19 -4.25 9.40
N SER A 37 29.61 -3.70 10.54
CA SER A 37 28.85 -3.75 11.78
C SER A 37 27.53 -2.98 11.66
N LEU A 38 27.55 -1.83 10.97
CA LEU A 38 26.32 -1.09 10.66
C LEU A 38 25.32 -1.90 9.83
N ALA A 39 25.77 -2.59 8.78
CA ALA A 39 24.90 -3.41 7.94
C ALA A 39 24.25 -4.56 8.74
N LEU A 40 25.01 -5.18 9.66
CA LEU A 40 24.52 -6.24 10.53
C LEU A 40 23.51 -5.73 11.56
N VAL A 41 23.80 -4.61 12.21
CA VAL A 41 22.88 -3.97 13.17
C VAL A 41 21.58 -3.55 12.48
N ASN A 42 21.67 -2.95 11.29
CA ASN A 42 20.50 -2.56 10.52
C ASN A 42 19.63 -3.78 10.14
N ALA A 43 20.26 -4.89 9.73
CA ALA A 43 19.54 -6.13 9.44
C ALA A 43 18.80 -6.66 10.68
N ILE A 44 19.43 -6.63 11.86
CA ILE A 44 18.80 -7.05 13.13
C ILE A 44 17.61 -6.16 13.48
N VAL A 45 17.75 -4.84 13.34
CA VAL A 45 16.67 -3.88 13.63
C VAL A 45 15.47 -4.06 12.69
N CYS A 46 15.69 -4.53 11.46
CA CYS A 46 14.60 -4.82 10.53
C CYS A 46 13.79 -6.09 10.88
N ILE A 47 14.38 -7.09 11.57
CA ILE A 47 13.72 -8.36 11.90
C ILE A 47 12.39 -8.17 12.66
N PRO A 48 12.33 -7.43 13.79
CA PRO A 48 11.08 -7.24 14.51
C PRO A 48 10.04 -6.48 13.67
N GLY A 49 10.47 -5.56 12.80
CA GLY A 49 9.58 -4.88 11.86
C GLY A 49 8.98 -5.84 10.82
N LEU A 50 9.77 -6.79 10.31
CA LEU A 50 9.30 -7.82 9.39
C LEU A 50 8.33 -8.79 10.07
N VAL A 51 8.63 -9.21 11.29
CA VAL A 51 7.74 -10.08 12.08
C VAL A 51 6.41 -9.37 12.38
N PHE A 52 6.45 -8.09 12.75
CA PHE A 52 5.25 -7.29 12.95
C PHE A 52 4.44 -7.13 11.66
N CYS A 53 5.09 -6.86 10.53
CA CYS A 53 4.41 -6.79 9.24
C CYS A 53 3.73 -8.12 8.89
N PHE A 54 4.41 -9.24 9.10
CA PHE A 54 3.86 -10.56 8.78
C PHE A 54 2.66 -10.94 9.67
N LEU A 55 2.69 -10.57 10.95
CA LEU A 55 1.63 -10.92 11.90
C LEU A 55 0.44 -9.95 11.88
N CYS A 56 0.68 -8.66 11.65
CA CYS A 56 -0.34 -7.62 11.80
C CYS A 56 -0.88 -7.07 10.47
N ILE A 57 -0.18 -7.25 9.34
CA ILE A 57 -0.67 -6.74 8.05
C ILE A 57 -1.47 -7.84 7.37
N HIS A 58 -2.80 -7.77 7.55
CA HIS A 58 -3.72 -8.51 6.69
C HIS A 58 -3.61 -8.02 5.24
N GLU A 59 -3.76 -8.95 4.30
CA GLU A 59 -3.82 -8.67 2.86
C GLU A 59 -4.79 -7.52 2.56
N SER A 60 -4.43 -6.66 1.60
CA SER A 60 -5.25 -5.48 1.33
C SER A 60 -6.64 -5.91 0.80
N PRO A 61 -7.75 -5.34 1.32
CA PRO A 61 -9.09 -5.69 0.87
C PRO A 61 -9.28 -5.52 -0.64
N ARG A 62 -8.59 -4.55 -1.26
CA ARG A 62 -8.63 -4.33 -2.71
C ARG A 62 -7.96 -5.44 -3.50
N TRP A 63 -6.82 -5.98 -3.04
CA TRP A 63 -6.17 -7.11 -3.69
C TRP A 63 -7.06 -8.36 -3.66
N LEU A 64 -7.77 -8.59 -2.55
CA LEU A 64 -8.73 -9.69 -2.43
C LEU A 64 -9.92 -9.53 -3.38
N ILE A 65 -10.45 -8.31 -3.51
CA ILE A 65 -11.48 -7.98 -4.51
C ILE A 65 -10.95 -8.25 -5.92
N GLN A 66 -9.73 -7.80 -6.24
CA GLN A 66 -9.11 -8.02 -7.56
C GLN A 66 -8.87 -9.50 -7.88
N ARG A 67 -8.59 -10.32 -6.86
CA ARG A 67 -8.44 -11.79 -6.99
C ARG A 67 -9.78 -12.54 -7.04
N GLY A 68 -10.91 -11.85 -7.00
CA GLY A 68 -12.25 -12.46 -6.98
C GLY A 68 -12.64 -13.08 -5.64
N LYS A 69 -11.84 -12.89 -4.59
CA LYS A 69 -12.10 -13.40 -3.24
C LYS A 69 -12.93 -12.41 -2.42
N VAL A 70 -14.11 -12.07 -2.94
CA VAL A 70 -15.00 -11.02 -2.41
C VAL A 70 -15.45 -11.31 -0.97
N VAL A 71 -15.73 -12.58 -0.64
CA VAL A 71 -16.15 -13.00 0.71
C VAL A 71 -15.03 -12.80 1.74
N GLN A 72 -13.78 -13.08 1.37
CA GLN A 72 -12.62 -12.89 2.26
C GLN A 72 -12.34 -11.40 2.48
N ALA A 73 -12.52 -10.58 1.44
CA ALA A 73 -12.41 -9.13 1.55
C ALA A 73 -13.45 -8.57 2.53
N GLN A 74 -14.70 -9.05 2.47
CA GLN A 74 -15.77 -8.64 3.40
C GLN A 74 -15.46 -9.00 4.85
N GLU A 75 -14.95 -10.20 5.11
CA GLU A 75 -14.61 -10.63 6.47
C GLU A 75 -13.46 -9.80 7.05
N ILE A 76 -12.43 -9.50 6.25
CA ILE A 76 -11.31 -8.65 6.68
C ILE A 76 -11.77 -7.21 6.90
N MET A 77 -12.62 -6.66 6.02
CA MET A 77 -13.20 -5.34 6.23
C MET A 77 -14.07 -5.29 7.49
N ARG A 78 -14.84 -6.34 7.77
CA ARG A 78 -15.66 -6.45 9.00
C ARG A 78 -14.79 -6.48 10.25
N ARG A 79 -13.67 -7.22 10.21
CA ARG A 79 -12.74 -7.38 11.33
C ARG A 79 -11.92 -6.11 11.62
N GLU A 80 -11.43 -5.44 10.57
CA GLU A 80 -10.57 -4.24 10.69
C GLU A 80 -11.36 -2.96 10.97
N PHE A 81 -12.55 -2.79 10.36
CA PHE A 81 -13.34 -1.56 10.53
C PHE A 81 -14.30 -1.60 11.72
N GLY A 82 -14.44 -2.73 12.43
CA GLY A 82 -15.19 -2.80 13.68
C GLY A 82 -16.63 -2.27 13.60
N ILE A 83 -17.30 -2.41 12.46
CA ILE A 83 -18.66 -1.86 12.27
C ILE A 83 -19.68 -2.86 12.83
N SER A 84 -19.76 -2.89 14.15
CA SER A 84 -21.01 -3.20 14.85
C SER A 84 -21.70 -1.86 15.11
N LYS A 85 -22.94 -1.73 14.62
CA LYS A 85 -23.87 -0.58 14.78
C LYS A 85 -23.82 0.51 13.70
N GLU A 86 -24.24 0.17 12.48
CA GLU A 86 -25.24 0.99 11.77
C GLU A 86 -25.86 0.13 10.66
N GLY A 87 -27.13 -0.22 10.84
CA GLY A 87 -27.92 -1.15 10.02
C GLY A 87 -28.23 -0.66 8.61
N LEU A 88 -27.36 0.15 8.00
CA LEU A 88 -27.51 0.75 6.66
C LEU A 88 -26.41 0.31 5.67
N ILE A 89 -25.36 -0.36 6.15
CA ILE A 89 -24.20 -0.75 5.31
C ILE A 89 -24.30 -2.22 4.86
N HIS A 90 -25.06 -3.06 5.57
CA HIS A 90 -24.99 -4.51 5.38
C HIS A 90 -25.58 -5.02 4.06
N GLU A 91 -26.58 -4.32 3.51
CA GLU A 91 -27.22 -4.70 2.24
C GLU A 91 -26.49 -4.09 1.04
N ASN A 92 -26.02 -2.84 1.17
CA ASN A 92 -25.32 -2.15 0.08
C ASN A 92 -23.83 -2.48 -0.04
N LEU A 93 -23.13 -2.93 1.01
CA LEU A 93 -21.69 -3.21 0.90
C LEU A 93 -21.41 -4.37 -0.05
N HIS A 94 -22.26 -5.40 -0.05
CA HIS A 94 -22.11 -6.52 -0.97
C HIS A 94 -22.28 -6.06 -2.42
N ASP A 95 -23.29 -5.23 -2.69
CA ASP A 95 -23.59 -4.73 -4.02
C ASP A 95 -22.60 -3.66 -4.49
N VAL A 96 -22.08 -2.82 -3.59
CA VAL A 96 -21.00 -1.87 -3.88
C VAL A 96 -19.70 -2.59 -4.19
N VAL A 97 -19.32 -3.61 -3.41
CA VAL A 97 -18.10 -4.38 -3.69
C VAL A 97 -18.22 -5.19 -4.98
N ARG A 98 -19.41 -5.76 -5.25
CA ARG A 98 -19.69 -6.45 -6.52
C ARG A 98 -19.71 -5.48 -7.70
N GLY A 99 -20.31 -4.29 -7.54
CA GLY A 99 -20.33 -3.23 -8.54
C GLY A 99 -18.95 -2.70 -8.87
N GLU A 100 -18.10 -2.46 -7.85
CA GLU A 100 -16.69 -2.12 -8.03
C GLU A 100 -15.92 -3.24 -8.74
N TYR A 101 -16.17 -4.50 -8.38
CA TYR A 101 -15.57 -5.66 -9.04
C TYR A 101 -15.97 -5.74 -10.52
N GLU A 102 -17.26 -5.52 -10.84
CA GLU A 102 -17.76 -5.50 -12.22
C GLU A 102 -17.22 -4.32 -13.04
N LEU A 103 -17.15 -3.13 -12.44
CA LEU A 103 -16.52 -1.95 -13.05
C LEU A 103 -15.04 -2.20 -13.30
N MET A 104 -14.35 -2.87 -12.38
CA MET A 104 -12.95 -3.29 -12.56
C MET A 104 -12.80 -4.32 -13.68
N LEU A 105 -13.68 -5.33 -13.78
CA LEU A 105 -13.67 -6.30 -14.89
C LEU A 105 -13.94 -5.63 -16.24
N ARG A 106 -14.85 -4.65 -16.29
CA ARG A 106 -15.10 -3.83 -17.48
C ARG A 106 -13.88 -2.99 -17.84
N ALA A 107 -13.21 -2.40 -16.84
CA ALA A 107 -11.98 -1.68 -17.06
C ALA A 107 -10.84 -2.62 -17.53
N ASP A 108 -10.75 -3.84 -16.99
CA ASP A 108 -9.72 -4.80 -17.34
C ASP A 108 -9.93 -5.43 -18.72
N SER A 109 -11.18 -5.72 -19.10
CA SER A 109 -11.52 -6.15 -20.47
C SER A 109 -11.24 -5.06 -21.52
N GLN A 110 -11.31 -3.79 -21.13
CA GLN A 110 -10.92 -2.65 -21.98
C GLN A 110 -9.44 -2.27 -21.89
N LYS A 111 -8.65 -2.88 -20.99
CA LYS A 111 -7.20 -2.62 -20.94
C LYS A 111 -6.52 -3.29 -22.13
N ARG A 112 -6.09 -2.48 -23.08
CA ARG A 112 -5.10 -2.88 -24.08
C ARG A 112 -3.78 -3.19 -23.38
N ARG A 113 -2.99 -4.13 -23.93
CA ARG A 113 -1.64 -4.41 -23.45
C ARG A 113 -0.73 -3.20 -23.72
N TYR A 114 -0.65 -2.29 -22.76
CA TYR A 114 0.27 -1.17 -22.81
C TYR A 114 1.67 -1.64 -22.40
N SER A 115 2.63 -1.47 -23.29
CA SER A 115 4.06 -1.62 -22.99
C SER A 115 4.64 -0.31 -22.45
N PHE A 116 5.80 -0.38 -21.79
CA PHE A 116 6.49 0.78 -21.18
C PHE A 116 6.73 1.92 -22.17
N TYR A 117 6.96 1.61 -23.45
CA TYR A 117 7.16 2.62 -24.51
C TYR A 117 5.94 3.52 -24.74
N HIS A 118 4.72 3.05 -24.45
CA HIS A 118 3.51 3.86 -24.60
C HIS A 118 3.41 4.99 -23.56
N LEU A 119 4.16 4.89 -22.46
CA LEU A 119 4.19 5.90 -21.41
C LEU A 119 4.83 7.21 -21.91
N PHE A 120 5.85 7.09 -22.77
CA PHE A 120 6.57 8.22 -23.35
C PHE A 120 5.95 8.72 -24.66
N CYS A 121 5.00 7.97 -25.23
CA CYS A 121 4.38 8.29 -26.52
C CYS A 121 3.20 9.28 -26.38
N SER A 122 2.57 9.34 -25.20
CA SER A 122 1.53 10.32 -24.89
C SER A 122 2.11 11.51 -24.15
N PRO A 123 1.95 12.77 -24.63
CA PRO A 123 2.62 13.94 -24.06
C PRO A 123 2.20 14.20 -22.60
N LYS A 124 0.93 13.98 -22.25
CA LYS A 124 0.45 14.15 -20.86
C LYS A 124 1.08 13.14 -19.90
N LEU A 125 1.24 11.89 -20.34
CA LEU A 125 1.87 10.84 -19.54
C LEU A 125 3.38 11.08 -19.46
N ALA A 126 4.03 11.42 -20.57
CA ALA A 126 5.45 11.73 -20.62
C ALA A 126 5.82 12.88 -19.67
N THR A 127 5.07 13.99 -19.65
CA THR A 127 5.32 15.08 -18.69
C THR A 127 5.18 14.60 -17.25
N THR A 128 4.17 13.79 -16.95
CA THR A 128 3.96 13.25 -15.60
C THR A 128 5.10 12.31 -15.20
N THR A 129 5.54 11.44 -16.11
CA THR A 129 6.65 10.52 -15.89
C THR A 129 7.98 11.24 -15.72
N ILE A 130 8.23 12.30 -16.50
CA ILE A 130 9.43 13.13 -16.37
C ILE A 130 9.40 13.87 -15.03
N VAL A 131 8.30 14.54 -14.70
CA VAL A 131 8.16 15.23 -13.41
C VAL A 131 8.34 14.25 -12.25
N LEU A 132 7.79 13.04 -12.34
CA LEU A 132 7.95 12.01 -11.31
C LEU A 132 9.39 11.47 -11.24
N ALA A 133 10.11 11.37 -12.36
CA ALA A 133 11.48 10.88 -12.39
C ALA A 133 12.49 11.89 -11.82
N PHE A 134 12.16 13.19 -11.86
CA PHE A 134 13.00 14.28 -11.36
C PHE A 134 12.49 14.89 -10.04
N SER A 135 11.38 14.40 -9.49
CA SER A 135 10.82 14.80 -8.19
C SER A 135 11.24 13.83 -7.09
#